data_AF-A0A7S2BGZ1-F1
#
_entry.id   AF-A0A7S2BGZ1-F1
#
_cell.length_a   1.000
_cell.length_b   1.000
_cell.length_c   1.000
_cell.angle_alpha   90.00
_cell.angle_beta   90.00
_cell.angle_gamma   90.00
#
_symmetry.space_group_name_H-M   'P 1'
#
loop_
_entity.id
_entity.type
_entity.pdbx_description
1 polymer ?
#
loop_
_entity_poly.entity_id
_entity_poly.type
_entity_poly.pdbx_seq_one_letter_code
_entity_poly.pdbx_strand_id
1 'polypeptide(L)'
;HAVTDAVKGLVSEQFAARNIKIVSEGSIAAELIDSKKLIDQHYYAIASKATILPPSELNVPGDKFEKQFGLTWEAALAAGNVYNAMEGCAVLGITADEMDTQWGICKKAKKLVKFGGGFYCGLIEIEGKPSVYVFNGFFMSMRAKFTVPGESIYYYVVEWDANAVSWADFRGQVLGPTDPAEAPEGSLRGMIMARWQGGRGA
;
A
#
# COMPACT_ATOMS: atom_id res chain seq x y z
N HIS A 1 -7.43 -6.34 14.62
CA HIS A 1 -7.83 -5.13 13.89
C HIS A 1 -7.37 -3.88 14.66
N ALA A 2 -7.03 -2.77 13.98
CA ALA A 2 -6.49 -1.56 14.62
C ALA A 2 -7.57 -0.56 15.09
N VAL A 3 -8.79 -0.64 14.55
CA VAL A 3 -9.92 0.20 14.98
C VAL A 3 -10.52 -0.39 16.24
N THR A 4 -9.94 -0.04 17.39
CA THR A 4 -10.46 -0.36 18.73
C THR A 4 -10.65 0.93 19.50
N ASP A 5 -11.51 0.92 20.53
CA ASP A 5 -11.74 2.13 21.33
C ASP A 5 -10.48 2.55 22.10
N ALA A 6 -9.63 1.60 22.48
CA ALA A 6 -8.33 1.88 23.06
C ALA A 6 -7.40 2.65 22.10
N VAL A 7 -7.35 2.26 20.82
CA VAL A 7 -6.55 2.97 19.81
C VAL A 7 -7.15 4.34 19.49
N LYS A 8 -8.49 4.46 19.39
CA LYS A 8 -9.15 5.75 19.18
C LYS A 8 -8.90 6.73 20.32
N GLY A 9 -9.02 6.25 21.56
CA GLY A 9 -8.72 7.01 22.77
C GLY A 9 -7.28 7.49 22.78
N LEU A 10 -6.33 6.58 22.51
CA LEU A 10 -4.92 6.94 22.41
C LEU A 10 -4.66 8.03 21.35
N VAL A 11 -5.22 7.90 20.15
CA VAL A 11 -5.06 8.90 19.09
C VAL A 11 -5.58 10.26 19.52
N SER A 12 -6.79 10.29 20.09
CA SER A 12 -7.45 11.52 20.56
C SER A 12 -6.66 12.20 21.68
N GLU A 13 -6.18 11.43 22.65
CA GLU A 13 -5.33 11.92 23.75
C GLU A 13 -4.01 12.50 23.23
N GLN A 14 -3.34 11.82 22.28
CA GLN A 14 -2.05 12.29 21.75
C GLN A 14 -2.18 13.54 20.89
N PHE A 15 -3.29 13.70 20.16
CA PHE A 15 -3.58 14.93 19.43
C PHE A 15 -3.87 16.09 20.40
N ALA A 16 -4.73 15.88 21.39
CA ALA A 16 -5.05 16.90 22.39
C ALA A 16 -3.78 17.37 23.15
N ALA A 17 -2.93 16.43 23.58
CA ALA A 17 -1.68 16.72 24.28
C ALA A 17 -0.69 17.58 23.47
N ARG A 18 -0.86 17.65 22.14
CA ARG A 18 -0.02 18.42 21.22
C ARG A 18 -0.73 19.62 20.60
N ASN A 19 -1.87 20.03 21.16
CA ASN A 19 -2.71 21.10 20.62
C ASN A 19 -3.14 20.86 19.17
N ILE A 20 -3.31 19.59 18.78
CA ILE A 20 -3.88 19.19 17.50
C ILE A 20 -5.36 18.93 17.75
N LYS A 21 -6.21 19.72 17.10
CA LYS A 21 -7.66 19.65 17.27
C LYS A 21 -8.27 18.70 16.26
N ILE A 22 -9.09 17.77 16.73
CA ILE A 22 -9.96 16.97 15.85
C ILE A 22 -11.16 17.84 15.45
N VAL A 23 -11.30 18.08 14.15
CA VAL A 23 -12.40 18.85 13.54
C VAL A 23 -13.57 17.95 13.19
N SER A 24 -13.27 16.73 12.73
CA SER A 24 -14.26 15.70 12.41
C SER A 24 -13.60 14.34 12.53
N GLU A 25 -14.39 13.33 12.88
CA GLU A 25 -13.97 11.95 12.85
C GLU A 25 -15.14 11.06 12.44
N GLY A 26 -14.87 9.83 12.05
CA GLY A 26 -15.92 8.91 11.68
C GLY A 26 -15.40 7.56 11.21
N SER A 27 -16.34 6.66 10.98
CA SER A 27 -16.07 5.32 10.44
C SER A 27 -16.61 5.21 9.02
N ILE A 28 -15.84 4.53 8.17
CA ILE A 28 -16.25 4.13 6.82
C ILE A 28 -16.17 2.60 6.78
N ALA A 29 -17.31 1.95 6.62
CA ALA A 29 -17.43 0.50 6.55
C ALA A 29 -16.74 -0.06 5.28
N ALA A 30 -16.12 -1.23 5.41
CA ALA A 30 -15.43 -1.90 4.31
C ALA A 30 -16.33 -2.16 3.08
N GLU A 31 -17.60 -2.47 3.29
CA GLU A 31 -18.60 -2.68 2.23
C GLU A 31 -18.86 -1.40 1.44
N LEU A 32 -18.83 -0.25 2.11
CA LEU A 32 -18.96 1.05 1.45
C LEU A 32 -17.68 1.40 0.67
N ILE A 33 -16.51 1.09 1.25
CA ILE A 33 -15.21 1.26 0.58
C ILE A 33 -15.17 0.44 -0.71
N ASP A 34 -15.63 -0.81 -0.64
CA ASP A 34 -15.62 -1.72 -1.79
C ASP A 34 -16.61 -1.30 -2.88
N SER A 35 -17.88 -1.12 -2.51
CA SER A 35 -18.96 -0.79 -3.45
C SER A 35 -18.72 0.54 -4.18
N LYS A 36 -18.15 1.54 -3.49
CA LYS A 36 -17.82 2.85 -4.08
C LYS A 36 -16.38 2.95 -4.60
N LYS A 37 -15.58 1.88 -4.47
CA LYS A 37 -14.17 1.84 -4.87
C LYS A 37 -13.35 2.98 -4.23
N LEU A 38 -13.63 3.34 -2.98
CA LEU A 38 -13.05 4.52 -2.33
C LEU A 38 -11.53 4.39 -2.18
N ILE A 39 -11.04 3.19 -1.88
CA ILE A 39 -9.59 2.95 -1.74
C ILE A 39 -8.89 2.95 -3.09
N ASP A 40 -9.56 2.47 -4.15
CA ASP A 40 -9.07 2.54 -5.51
C ASP A 40 -8.95 3.99 -5.98
N GLN A 41 -9.92 4.84 -5.65
CA GLN A 41 -9.87 6.27 -5.94
C GLN A 41 -8.79 6.98 -5.13
N HIS A 42 -8.68 6.67 -3.84
CA HIS A 42 -7.65 7.26 -2.96
C HIS A 42 -6.24 6.91 -3.45
N TYR A 43 -6.02 5.68 -3.92
CA TYR A 43 -4.76 5.20 -4.49
C TYR A 43 -4.80 5.08 -6.02
N TYR A 44 -5.53 5.97 -6.72
CA TYR A 44 -5.79 5.84 -8.15
C TYR A 44 -4.54 5.63 -8.99
N ALA A 45 -3.45 6.32 -8.67
CA ALA A 45 -2.18 6.18 -9.38
C ALA A 45 -1.59 4.76 -9.32
N ILE A 46 -1.88 3.99 -8.26
CA ILE A 46 -1.47 2.60 -8.10
C ILE A 46 -2.52 1.69 -8.73
N ALA A 47 -3.79 1.91 -8.38
CA ALA A 47 -4.93 1.10 -8.78
C ALA A 47 -5.07 1.01 -10.30
N SER A 48 -4.90 2.15 -10.99
CA SER A 48 -5.05 2.23 -12.44
C SER A 48 -4.05 1.32 -13.16
N LYS A 49 -2.83 1.19 -12.64
CA LYS A 49 -1.76 0.37 -13.24
C LYS A 49 -1.79 -1.08 -12.80
N ALA A 50 -2.52 -1.37 -11.72
CA ALA A 50 -2.66 -2.73 -11.19
C ALA A 50 -3.88 -3.45 -11.78
N THR A 51 -4.95 -2.71 -12.13
CA THR A 51 -6.27 -3.32 -12.37
C THR A 51 -7.13 -2.65 -13.45
N ILE A 52 -6.72 -1.52 -14.04
CA ILE A 52 -7.58 -0.78 -14.97
C ILE A 52 -6.96 -0.72 -16.36
N LEU A 53 -5.72 -0.22 -16.44
CA LEU A 53 -5.01 -0.02 -17.68
C LEU A 53 -4.26 -1.29 -18.08
N PRO A 54 -4.33 -1.71 -19.35
CA PRO A 54 -3.42 -2.71 -19.87
C PRO A 54 -2.00 -2.13 -19.97
N PRO A 55 -0.96 -2.97 -19.94
CA PRO A 55 0.43 -2.52 -20.03
C PRO A 55 0.74 -1.64 -21.25
N SER A 56 0.10 -1.88 -22.39
CA SER A 56 0.26 -1.08 -23.62
C SER A 56 -0.19 0.38 -23.48
N GLU A 57 -0.99 0.69 -22.47
CA GLU A 57 -1.45 2.05 -22.16
C GLU A 57 -0.64 2.72 -21.03
N LEU A 58 0.40 2.04 -20.52
CA LEU A 58 1.27 2.59 -19.48
C LEU A 58 2.44 3.35 -20.10
N ASN A 59 2.67 4.57 -19.60
CA ASN A 59 3.85 5.38 -19.93
C ASN A 59 5.09 4.87 -19.17
N VAL A 60 5.56 3.68 -19.50
CA VAL A 60 6.74 3.04 -18.89
C VAL A 60 8.01 3.78 -19.30
N PRO A 61 8.88 4.20 -18.35
CA PRO A 61 10.22 4.68 -18.68
C PRO A 61 11.08 3.52 -19.20
N GLY A 62 11.20 3.42 -20.53
CA GLY A 62 11.89 2.31 -21.20
C GLY A 62 13.35 2.15 -20.78
N ASP A 63 14.05 3.27 -20.57
CA ASP A 63 15.43 3.30 -20.07
C ASP A 63 15.59 2.62 -18.70
N LYS A 64 14.67 2.88 -17.78
CA LYS A 64 14.68 2.27 -16.44
C LYS A 64 14.27 0.79 -16.51
N PHE A 65 13.32 0.47 -17.37
CA PHE A 65 12.87 -0.91 -17.57
C PHE A 65 14.03 -1.76 -18.12
N GLU A 66 14.66 -1.30 -19.20
CA GLU A 66 15.79 -1.98 -19.83
C GLU A 66 16.99 -2.10 -18.87
N LYS A 67 17.32 -1.02 -18.15
CA LYS A 67 18.38 -1.07 -17.14
C LYS A 67 18.12 -2.13 -16.05
N GLN A 68 16.86 -2.34 -15.67
CA GLN A 68 16.51 -3.32 -14.64
C GLN A 68 16.49 -4.76 -15.18
N PHE A 69 15.95 -4.96 -16.39
CA PHE A 69 15.58 -6.28 -16.89
C PHE A 69 16.42 -6.78 -18.06
N GLY A 70 17.29 -5.93 -18.62
CA GLY A 70 18.11 -6.25 -19.79
C GLY A 70 17.29 -6.47 -21.07
N LEU A 71 16.05 -5.98 -21.11
CA LEU A 71 15.08 -6.14 -22.20
C LEU A 71 14.44 -4.78 -22.46
N THR A 72 14.34 -4.35 -23.72
CA THR A 72 13.63 -3.11 -24.05
C THR A 72 12.14 -3.24 -23.75
N TRP A 73 11.48 -2.11 -23.48
CA TRP A 73 10.05 -2.11 -23.19
C TRP A 73 9.23 -2.61 -24.38
N GLU A 74 9.61 -2.21 -25.59
CA GLU A 74 8.95 -2.62 -26.83
C GLU A 74 9.08 -4.13 -27.07
N ALA A 75 10.23 -4.71 -26.74
CA ALA A 75 10.43 -6.15 -26.85
C ALA A 75 9.60 -6.92 -25.81
N ALA A 76 9.47 -6.41 -24.59
CA ALA A 76 8.61 -7.01 -23.57
C ALA A 76 7.12 -6.97 -23.96
N LEU A 77 6.66 -5.84 -24.53
CA LEU A 77 5.32 -5.72 -25.09
C LEU A 77 5.10 -6.69 -26.25
N ALA A 78 6.03 -6.76 -27.20
CA ALA A 78 5.94 -7.64 -28.36
C ALA A 78 5.96 -9.13 -27.96
N ALA A 79 6.68 -9.48 -26.89
CA ALA A 79 6.72 -10.83 -26.35
C ALA A 79 5.42 -11.25 -25.63
N GLY A 80 4.52 -10.30 -25.33
CA GLY A 80 3.24 -10.57 -24.67
C GLY A 80 3.39 -11.13 -23.24
N ASN A 81 4.48 -10.79 -22.54
CA ASN A 81 4.75 -11.28 -21.18
C ASN A 81 4.68 -10.18 -20.11
N VAL A 82 4.03 -9.06 -20.43
CA VAL A 82 3.80 -7.93 -19.53
C VAL A 82 2.31 -7.85 -19.18
N TYR A 83 1.99 -7.62 -17.91
CA TYR A 83 0.61 -7.64 -17.40
C TYR A 83 0.41 -6.64 -16.26
N ASN A 84 -0.79 -6.08 -16.12
CA ASN A 84 -1.17 -5.50 -14.83
C ASN A 84 -1.34 -6.62 -13.78
N ALA A 85 -1.49 -6.26 -12.50
CA ALA A 85 -1.58 -7.24 -11.42
C ALA A 85 -2.74 -8.24 -11.60
N MET A 86 -3.91 -7.75 -12.00
CA MET A 86 -5.10 -8.58 -12.20
C MET A 86 -4.94 -9.57 -13.36
N GLU A 87 -4.44 -9.09 -14.50
CA GLU A 87 -4.11 -9.93 -15.66
C GLU A 87 -3.01 -10.94 -15.33
N GLY A 88 -1.98 -10.51 -14.59
CA GLY A 88 -0.89 -11.37 -14.15
C GLY A 88 -1.37 -12.52 -13.27
N CYS A 89 -2.33 -12.26 -12.38
CA CYS A 89 -3.00 -13.31 -11.60
C CYS A 89 -3.74 -14.30 -12.51
N ALA A 90 -4.49 -13.81 -13.49
CA ALA A 90 -5.23 -14.65 -14.43
C ALA A 90 -4.31 -15.54 -15.28
N VAL A 91 -3.24 -14.98 -15.85
CA VAL A 91 -2.26 -15.69 -16.69
C VAL A 91 -1.49 -16.73 -15.91
N LEU A 92 -1.10 -16.40 -14.68
CA LEU A 92 -0.40 -17.32 -13.82
C LEU A 92 -1.34 -18.30 -13.11
N GLY A 93 -2.66 -18.09 -13.15
CA GLY A 93 -3.63 -18.90 -12.40
C GLY A 93 -3.35 -18.89 -10.89
N ILE A 94 -3.11 -17.70 -10.33
CA ILE A 94 -2.85 -17.49 -8.89
C ILE A 94 -3.82 -16.44 -8.32
N THR A 95 -3.99 -16.47 -7.02
CA THR A 95 -4.78 -15.50 -6.24
C THR A 95 -4.00 -14.20 -6.00
N ALA A 96 -4.70 -13.16 -5.54
CA ALA A 96 -4.08 -11.90 -5.15
C ALA A 96 -3.03 -12.07 -4.04
N ASP A 97 -3.29 -12.93 -3.06
CA ASP A 97 -2.38 -13.17 -1.94
C ASP A 97 -1.15 -13.99 -2.34
N GLU A 98 -1.31 -14.93 -3.28
CA GLU A 98 -0.18 -15.60 -3.91
C GLU A 98 0.65 -14.61 -4.74
N MET A 99 0.02 -13.68 -5.46
CA MET A 99 0.72 -12.60 -6.17
C MET A 99 1.51 -11.70 -5.21
N ASP A 100 0.95 -11.29 -4.07
CA ASP A 100 1.66 -10.49 -3.07
C ASP A 100 2.85 -11.27 -2.46
N THR A 101 2.68 -12.58 -2.27
CA THR A 101 3.78 -13.47 -1.84
C THR A 101 4.92 -13.49 -2.87
N GLN A 102 4.60 -13.68 -4.15
CA GLN A 102 5.58 -13.65 -5.24
C GLN A 102 6.22 -12.27 -5.41
N TRP A 103 5.44 -11.21 -5.21
CA TRP A 103 5.94 -9.83 -5.19
C TRP A 103 6.99 -9.63 -4.10
N GLY A 104 6.76 -10.18 -2.90
CA GLY A 104 7.73 -10.19 -1.81
C GLY A 104 9.03 -10.93 -2.15
N ILE A 105 8.94 -12.08 -2.82
CA ILE A 105 10.09 -12.86 -3.30
C ILE A 105 10.86 -12.05 -4.36
N CYS A 106 10.17 -11.54 -5.37
CA CYS A 106 10.70 -10.69 -6.43
C CYS A 106 11.45 -9.47 -5.86
N LYS A 107 10.86 -8.79 -4.86
CA LYS A 107 11.48 -7.66 -4.16
C LYS A 107 12.79 -8.06 -3.46
N LYS A 108 12.80 -9.17 -2.73
CA LYS A 108 14.02 -9.69 -2.05
C LYS A 108 15.11 -10.09 -3.05
N ALA A 109 14.72 -10.64 -4.19
CA ALA A 109 15.60 -10.99 -5.29
C ALA A 109 16.09 -9.78 -6.11
N LYS A 110 15.70 -8.54 -5.75
CA LYS A 110 16.02 -7.30 -6.48
C LYS A 110 15.55 -7.32 -7.95
N LYS A 111 14.47 -8.06 -8.25
CA LYS A 111 13.85 -8.17 -9.58
C LYS A 111 12.67 -7.19 -9.75
N LEU A 112 12.68 -6.10 -9.01
CA LEU A 112 11.62 -5.08 -8.95
C LEU A 112 12.21 -3.69 -9.20
N VAL A 113 11.61 -2.94 -10.12
CA VAL A 113 11.94 -1.54 -10.39
C VAL A 113 10.81 -0.62 -9.96
N LYS A 114 11.18 0.50 -9.33
CA LYS A 114 10.28 1.63 -9.07
C LYS A 114 10.53 2.71 -10.11
N PHE A 115 9.55 3.00 -10.94
CA PHE A 115 9.64 4.06 -11.94
C PHE A 115 9.40 5.44 -11.34
N GLY A 116 8.45 5.53 -10.39
CA GLY A 116 8.00 6.77 -9.77
C GLY A 116 6.87 6.51 -8.76
N GLY A 117 6.19 7.57 -8.32
CA GLY A 117 5.10 7.49 -7.33
C GLY A 117 4.03 6.46 -7.71
N GLY A 118 3.92 5.38 -6.94
CA GLY A 118 2.91 4.35 -7.16
C GLY A 118 3.09 3.50 -8.43
N PHE A 119 4.25 3.55 -9.09
CA PHE A 119 4.49 2.87 -10.37
C PHE A 119 5.69 1.92 -10.27
N TYR A 120 5.38 0.62 -10.24
CA TYR A 120 6.35 -0.44 -10.03
C TYR A 120 6.13 -1.57 -11.04
N CYS A 121 7.22 -2.22 -11.42
CA CYS A 121 7.20 -3.47 -12.19
C CYS A 121 8.09 -4.50 -11.52
N GLY A 122 7.62 -5.73 -11.42
CA GLY A 122 8.38 -6.88 -10.90
C GLY A 122 8.40 -8.01 -11.92
N LEU A 123 9.53 -8.72 -12.04
CA LEU A 123 9.61 -9.97 -12.78
C LEU A 123 9.21 -11.12 -11.86
N ILE A 124 8.03 -11.69 -12.13
CA ILE A 124 7.45 -12.81 -11.39
C ILE A 124 7.88 -14.11 -12.05
N GLU A 125 8.47 -15.00 -11.26
CA GLU A 125 8.98 -16.30 -11.68
C GLU A 125 8.46 -17.35 -10.73
N ILE A 126 7.62 -18.25 -11.24
CA ILE A 126 7.05 -19.35 -10.48
C ILE A 126 7.42 -20.63 -11.22
N GLU A 127 7.97 -21.61 -10.49
CA GLU A 127 8.35 -22.90 -11.09
C GLU A 127 7.16 -23.54 -11.82
N GLY A 128 7.40 -23.98 -13.06
CA GLY A 128 6.36 -24.57 -13.91
C GLY A 128 5.39 -23.58 -14.56
N LYS A 129 5.59 -22.27 -14.41
CA LYS A 129 4.79 -21.21 -15.08
C LYS A 129 5.70 -20.28 -15.90
N PRO A 130 5.17 -19.58 -16.91
CA PRO A 130 5.95 -18.59 -17.65
C PRO A 130 6.38 -17.44 -16.74
N SER A 131 7.61 -16.95 -16.93
CA SER A 131 8.07 -15.71 -16.28
C SER A 131 7.38 -14.50 -16.90
N VAL A 132 6.85 -13.61 -16.07
CA VAL A 132 6.05 -12.45 -16.52
C VAL A 132 6.42 -11.18 -15.76
N TYR A 133 6.33 -10.04 -16.44
CA TYR A 133 6.49 -8.72 -15.85
C TYR A 133 5.13 -8.21 -15.37
N VAL A 134 5.00 -7.95 -14.07
CA VAL A 134 3.73 -7.55 -13.46
C VAL A 134 3.85 -6.13 -12.91
N PHE A 135 2.87 -5.30 -13.22
CA PHE A 135 2.76 -3.95 -12.65
C PHE A 135 1.97 -3.97 -11.34
N ASN A 136 2.55 -3.37 -10.30
CA ASN A 136 1.92 -3.17 -8.98
C ASN A 136 1.27 -4.44 -8.37
N GLY A 137 1.94 -5.59 -8.44
CA GLY A 137 1.39 -6.90 -8.00
C GLY A 137 0.86 -6.95 -6.56
N PHE A 138 1.36 -6.09 -5.68
CA PHE A 138 0.93 -5.97 -4.28
C PHE A 138 -0.45 -5.31 -4.08
N PHE A 139 -0.98 -4.60 -5.10
CA PHE A 139 -2.11 -3.70 -4.91
C PHE A 139 -3.38 -4.42 -4.46
N MET A 140 -3.66 -5.61 -5.00
CA MET A 140 -4.91 -6.33 -4.70
C MET A 140 -4.96 -6.81 -3.24
N SER A 141 -3.88 -7.36 -2.71
CA SER A 141 -3.81 -7.71 -1.27
C SER A 141 -3.75 -6.48 -0.36
N MET A 142 -3.17 -5.36 -0.83
CA MET A 142 -3.27 -4.08 -0.12
C MET A 142 -4.73 -3.61 -0.06
N ARG A 143 -5.45 -3.64 -1.20
CA ARG A 143 -6.87 -3.27 -1.31
C ARG A 143 -7.74 -4.12 -0.39
N ALA A 144 -7.50 -5.43 -0.36
CA ALA A 144 -8.26 -6.38 0.45
C ALA A 144 -8.31 -5.97 1.92
N LYS A 145 -7.22 -5.44 2.48
CA LYS A 145 -7.14 -4.97 3.89
C LYS A 145 -8.16 -3.87 4.24
N PHE A 146 -8.73 -3.20 3.25
CA PHE A 146 -9.74 -2.14 3.43
C PHE A 146 -11.16 -2.59 3.05
N THR A 147 -11.30 -3.78 2.46
CA THR A 147 -12.57 -4.26 1.89
C THR A 147 -13.02 -5.59 2.50
N VAL A 148 -12.36 -6.09 3.54
CA VAL A 148 -12.84 -7.25 4.31
C VAL A 148 -14.17 -6.90 4.99
N PRO A 149 -15.27 -7.61 4.71
CA PRO A 149 -16.57 -7.34 5.33
C PRO A 149 -16.50 -7.37 6.86
N GLY A 150 -17.25 -6.48 7.51
CA GLY A 150 -17.24 -6.29 8.96
C GLY A 150 -16.10 -5.42 9.49
N GLU A 151 -15.10 -5.08 8.67
CA GLU A 151 -14.03 -4.15 9.05
C GLU A 151 -14.37 -2.70 8.67
N SER A 152 -13.55 -1.74 9.13
CA SER A 152 -13.73 -0.33 8.80
C SER A 152 -12.43 0.47 8.86
N ILE A 153 -12.42 1.62 8.16
CA ILE A 153 -11.46 2.69 8.41
C ILE A 153 -12.08 3.66 9.40
N TYR A 154 -11.32 4.03 10.44
CA TYR A 154 -11.65 5.18 11.27
C TYR A 154 -10.76 6.36 10.90
N TYR A 155 -11.35 7.50 10.55
CA TYR A 155 -10.61 8.67 10.10
C TYR A 155 -10.72 9.82 11.11
N TYR A 156 -9.70 10.67 11.10
CA TYR A 156 -9.68 11.95 11.80
C TYR A 156 -9.33 13.04 10.79
N VAL A 157 -10.09 14.12 10.81
CA VAL A 157 -9.75 15.40 10.20
C VAL A 157 -9.26 16.28 11.33
N VAL A 158 -8.02 16.76 11.21
CA VAL A 158 -7.37 17.51 12.29
C VAL A 158 -6.81 18.84 11.79
N GLU A 159 -6.76 19.81 12.67
CA GLU A 159 -6.17 21.14 12.45
C GLU A 159 -5.21 21.49 13.59
N TRP A 160 -4.14 22.22 13.28
CA TRP A 160 -3.17 22.70 14.27
C TRP A 160 -2.39 23.89 13.70
N ASP A 161 -1.71 24.64 14.57
CA ASP A 161 -0.82 25.72 14.15
C ASP A 161 0.51 25.15 13.61
N ALA A 162 0.78 25.37 12.33
CA ALA A 162 1.98 24.91 11.67
C ALA A 162 3.28 25.53 12.23
N ASN A 163 3.20 26.67 12.94
CA ASN A 163 4.33 27.26 13.64
C ASN A 163 4.67 26.52 14.94
N ALA A 164 3.68 25.87 15.55
CA ALA A 164 3.86 25.08 16.76
C ALA A 164 4.29 23.64 16.43
N VAL A 165 3.73 23.05 15.37
CA VAL A 165 4.10 21.71 14.90
C VAL A 165 4.26 21.75 13.38
N SER A 166 5.50 21.61 12.90
CA SER A 166 5.75 21.55 11.46
C SER A 166 5.13 20.29 10.86
N TRP A 167 4.86 20.29 9.55
CA TRP A 167 4.37 19.08 8.88
C TRP A 167 5.35 17.90 8.99
N ALA A 168 6.65 18.19 8.99
CA ALA A 168 7.68 17.18 9.20
C ALA A 168 7.58 16.56 10.59
N ASP A 169 7.38 17.36 11.64
CA ASP A 169 7.21 16.89 13.01
C ASP A 169 5.88 16.19 13.22
N PHE A 170 4.79 16.66 12.59
CA PHE A 170 3.53 15.93 12.60
C PHE A 170 3.71 14.51 12.06
N ARG A 171 4.40 14.35 10.92
CA ARG A 171 4.65 13.03 10.34
C ARG A 171 5.67 12.21 11.15
N GLY A 172 6.75 12.82 11.63
CA GLY A 172 7.88 12.11 12.24
C GLY A 172 7.75 11.88 13.74
N GLN A 173 7.28 12.89 14.48
CA GLN A 173 7.24 12.91 15.94
C GLN A 173 5.84 12.63 16.50
N VAL A 174 4.78 13.07 15.80
CA VAL A 174 3.40 12.82 16.24
C VAL A 174 2.90 11.47 15.74
N LEU A 175 2.91 11.25 14.42
CA LEU A 175 2.48 9.96 13.85
C LEU A 175 3.55 8.87 14.01
N GLY A 176 4.82 9.23 13.78
CA GLY A 176 5.94 8.29 13.67
C GLY A 176 6.25 7.90 12.22
N PRO A 177 7.47 7.43 11.91
CA PRO A 177 7.87 6.88 10.60
C PRO A 177 7.11 5.61 10.23
N THR A 178 7.19 5.19 8.96
CA THR A 178 6.40 4.06 8.43
C THR A 178 6.74 2.75 9.12
N ASP A 179 8.02 2.53 9.43
CA ASP A 179 8.46 1.41 10.25
C ASP A 179 8.25 1.76 11.74
N PRO A 180 7.34 1.08 12.46
CA PRO A 180 7.11 1.35 13.87
C PRO A 180 8.33 1.05 14.75
N ALA A 181 9.28 0.22 14.31
CA ALA A 181 10.50 -0.07 15.06
C ALA A 181 11.48 1.13 15.06
N GLU A 182 11.37 2.02 14.08
CA GLU A 182 12.14 3.26 13.99
C GLU A 182 11.41 4.45 14.64
N ALA A 183 10.20 4.22 15.18
CA ALA A 183 9.34 5.29 15.63
C ALA A 183 9.72 5.80 17.03
N PRO A 184 9.73 7.14 17.27
CA PRO A 184 9.91 7.68 18.61
C PRO A 184 8.90 7.08 19.58
N GLU A 185 9.31 6.76 20.81
CA GLU A 185 8.44 6.13 21.82
C GLU A 185 7.15 6.92 22.07
N GLY A 186 7.24 8.26 22.04
CA GLY A 186 6.09 9.16 22.23
C GLY A 186 5.21 9.35 20.99
N SER A 187 5.58 8.80 19.83
CA SER A 187 4.78 8.89 18.61
C SER A 187 3.66 7.85 18.61
N LEU A 188 2.58 8.10 17.86
CA LEU A 188 1.45 7.17 17.78
C LEU A 188 1.85 5.75 17.36
N ARG A 189 2.70 5.62 16.33
CA ARG A 189 3.17 4.30 15.89
C ARG A 189 4.07 3.63 16.93
N GLY A 190 4.93 4.38 17.61
CA GLY A 190 5.75 3.86 18.71
C GLY A 190 4.89 3.36 19.87
N MET A 191 3.94 4.17 20.32
CA MET A 191 3.02 3.82 21.42
C MET A 191 2.12 2.63 21.07
N ILE A 192 1.59 2.57 19.85
CA ILE A 192 0.75 1.46 19.39
C ILE A 192 1.59 0.18 19.33
N MET A 193 2.80 0.22 18.76
CA MET A 193 3.69 -0.94 18.66
C MET A 193 4.07 -1.47 20.05
N ALA A 194 4.42 -0.59 21.00
CA ALA A 194 4.77 -0.98 22.36
C ALA A 194 3.61 -1.66 23.12
N ARG A 195 2.36 -1.28 22.79
CA ARG A 195 1.14 -1.86 23.39
C ARG A 195 0.55 -2.99 22.55
N TRP A 196 1.15 -3.30 21.40
CA TRP A 196 0.66 -4.32 20.49
C TRP A 196 0.93 -5.70 21.08
N GLN A 197 -0.07 -6.23 21.78
CA GLN A 197 -0.12 -7.64 22.10
C GLN A 197 -0.48 -8.36 20.80
N GLY A 198 0.54 -8.73 20.02
CA GLY A 198 0.34 -9.52 18.80
C GLY A 198 -0.54 -10.71 19.15
N GLY A 199 -1.69 -10.82 18.48
CA GLY A 199 -2.70 -11.84 18.77
C GLY A 199 -2.12 -13.25 18.72
N ARG A 200 -1.60 -13.71 19.86
CA ARG A 200 -1.31 -15.10 20.19
C ARG A 200 -2.21 -15.44 21.36
N GLY A 201 -3.28 -16.18 21.07
CA GLY A 201 -4.09 -16.88 22.06
C GLY A 201 -5.51 -16.38 22.23
N ALA A 202 -6.36 -16.64 21.23
CA ALA A 202 -7.54 -17.46 21.48
C ALA A 202 -7.22 -18.87 20.96
#